data_AF-A0A418YES1-F1
#
_entry.id   AF-A0A418YES1-F1
#
_cell.length_a   1.000
_cell.length_b   1.000
_cell.length_c   1.000
_cell.angle_alpha   90.00
_cell.angle_beta   90.00
_cell.angle_gamma   90.00
#
_symmetry.space_group_name_H-M   'P 1'
#
loop_
_entity.id
_entity.type
_entity.pdbx_description
1 polymer ?
#
loop_
_entity_poly.entity_id
_entity_poly.type
_entity_poly.pdbx_seq_one_letter_code
_entity_poly.pdbx_strand_id
1 'polypeptide(L)'
;MAPRSASILNIGQENNHHDCRTQHCPTPKLYYLVGPSGSGKDSLINALKQQTDINARLAFARRYITREQGVGEEGHIHLTPQEFTQRLEQGFFAMYWQANDCMYGISQQSINLLQQGKSVLVNGSRAYLPTVQAHYGDKLQVIALSVQQDILAQRLTQRARECQAKIAARLERNHEFESRLPDGSWLIDNSGDFAQAVHQLRQYLFTSLPSSAYKSRAEEIK
;
A
#
# COMPACT_ATOMS: atom_id res chain seq x y z
N MET A 1 -19.39 -68.24 42.02
CA MET A 1 -18.79 -66.89 42.16
C MET A 1 -19.83 -65.85 41.76
N ALA A 2 -20.43 -65.18 42.75
CA ALA A 2 -21.20 -63.93 42.57
C ALA A 2 -20.21 -62.73 42.66
N PRO A 3 -20.54 -61.43 42.42
CA PRO A 3 -21.85 -60.77 42.59
C PRO A 3 -22.20 -59.61 41.57
N ARG A 4 -23.47 -59.18 41.50
CA ARG A 4 -24.13 -57.89 41.93
C ARG A 4 -23.74 -56.56 41.26
N SER A 5 -24.79 -55.91 40.75
CA SER A 5 -25.24 -54.50 40.90
C SER A 5 -24.26 -53.33 40.83
N ALA A 6 -24.59 -52.31 40.00
CA ALA A 6 -25.09 -51.01 40.46
C ALA A 6 -25.31 -50.03 39.29
N SER A 7 -26.47 -49.36 39.29
CA SER A 7 -26.78 -48.17 38.50
C SER A 7 -26.14 -46.93 39.13
N ILE A 8 -25.55 -46.03 38.34
CA ILE A 8 -25.41 -44.61 38.68
C ILE A 8 -25.61 -43.78 37.39
N LEU A 9 -26.63 -42.91 37.43
CA LEU A 9 -26.79 -41.74 36.59
C LEU A 9 -25.71 -40.71 36.98
N ASN A 10 -24.97 -40.15 36.01
CA ASN A 10 -24.70 -38.72 36.05
C ASN A 10 -24.31 -38.14 34.68
N ILE A 11 -25.27 -37.41 34.10
CA ILE A 11 -25.18 -36.04 33.59
C ILE A 11 -23.75 -35.52 33.39
N GLY A 12 -23.36 -35.33 32.13
CA GLY A 12 -22.11 -34.70 31.75
C GLY A 12 -22.23 -34.04 30.38
N GLN A 13 -22.86 -32.86 30.37
CA GLN A 13 -22.59 -31.72 29.49
C GLN A 13 -22.30 -32.07 28.02
N GLU A 14 -23.29 -31.83 27.16
CA GLU A 14 -23.06 -31.51 25.75
C GLU A 14 -22.09 -30.32 25.68
N ASN A 15 -20.80 -30.61 25.57
CA ASN A 15 -19.83 -29.63 25.14
C ASN A 15 -20.13 -29.33 23.68
N ASN A 16 -20.94 -28.29 23.49
CA ASN A 16 -20.95 -27.46 22.29
C ASN A 16 -19.50 -27.07 21.97
N HIS A 17 -18.79 -27.94 21.24
CA HIS A 17 -17.71 -27.50 20.39
C HIS A 17 -18.37 -26.58 19.36
N HIS A 18 -18.41 -25.29 19.69
CA HIS A 18 -18.40 -24.25 18.68
C HIS A 18 -17.11 -24.47 17.89
N ASP A 19 -17.25 -25.33 16.88
CA ASP A 19 -16.36 -25.43 15.74
C ASP A 19 -16.33 -24.02 15.13
N CYS A 20 -15.37 -23.23 15.61
CA CYS A 20 -15.12 -21.88 15.15
C CYS A 20 -14.48 -22.04 13.76
N ARG A 21 -15.35 -22.34 12.80
CA ARG A 21 -15.10 -22.37 11.37
C ARG A 21 -14.13 -21.26 11.05
N THR A 22 -12.92 -21.64 10.64
CA THR A 22 -12.05 -20.95 9.68
C THR A 22 -12.57 -19.58 9.24
N GLN A 23 -12.57 -18.60 10.15
CA GLN A 23 -12.77 -17.21 9.79
C GLN A 23 -11.49 -16.84 9.08
N HIS A 24 -11.55 -16.83 7.74
CA HIS A 24 -10.44 -16.49 6.87
C HIS A 24 -10.06 -15.03 7.15
N CYS A 25 -9.19 -14.84 8.15
CA CYS A 25 -8.66 -13.53 8.50
C CYS A 25 -7.87 -13.06 7.27
N PRO A 26 -8.20 -11.90 6.66
CA PRO A 26 -7.60 -11.50 5.40
C PRO A 26 -6.07 -11.52 5.50
N THR A 27 -5.40 -12.24 4.60
CA THR A 27 -3.93 -12.24 4.56
C THR A 27 -3.43 -10.82 4.29
N PRO A 28 -2.38 -10.34 4.98
CA PRO A 28 -1.81 -9.03 4.72
C PRO A 28 -1.45 -8.85 3.25
N LYS A 29 -1.83 -7.70 2.68
CA LYS A 29 -1.56 -7.36 1.28
C LYS A 29 -0.55 -6.23 1.18
N LEU A 30 0.22 -6.26 0.10
CA LEU A 30 0.97 -5.13 -0.41
C LEU A 30 0.06 -4.34 -1.34
N TYR A 31 -0.43 -3.20 -0.88
CA TYR A 31 -1.18 -2.26 -1.70
C TYR A 31 -0.20 -1.38 -2.48
N TYR A 32 -0.20 -1.49 -3.80
CA TYR A 32 0.73 -0.76 -4.67
C TYR A 32 -0.03 0.31 -5.45
N LEU A 33 0.08 1.55 -4.97
CA LEU A 33 -0.60 2.71 -5.55
C LEU A 33 0.20 3.23 -6.75
N VAL A 34 -0.37 3.12 -7.94
CA VAL A 34 0.16 3.65 -9.19
C VAL A 34 -0.75 4.72 -9.76
N GLY A 35 -0.21 5.53 -10.67
CA GLY A 35 -0.95 6.61 -11.31
C GLY A 35 0.00 7.64 -11.90
N PRO A 36 -0.47 8.54 -12.76
CA PRO A 36 0.40 9.47 -13.45
C PRO A 36 1.06 10.48 -12.50
N SER A 37 2.17 11.08 -12.90
CA SER A 37 2.69 12.24 -12.14
C SER A 37 1.65 13.35 -12.17
N GLY A 38 1.35 13.97 -11.03
CA GLY A 38 0.27 14.97 -10.93
C GLY A 38 -1.10 14.41 -10.56
N SER A 39 -1.27 13.09 -10.50
CA SER A 39 -2.55 12.45 -10.11
C SER A 39 -3.01 12.72 -8.68
N GLY A 40 -2.13 13.19 -7.79
CA GLY A 40 -2.46 13.42 -6.38
C GLY A 40 -2.18 12.25 -5.44
N LYS A 41 -1.42 11.23 -5.86
CA LYS A 41 -1.04 10.07 -5.00
C LYS A 41 -0.52 10.47 -3.61
N ASP A 42 0.43 11.41 -3.55
CA ASP A 42 1.01 11.86 -2.28
C ASP A 42 -0.02 12.58 -1.41
N SER A 43 -0.84 13.44 -2.00
CA SER A 43 -1.96 14.08 -1.30
C SER A 43 -2.96 13.06 -0.76
N LEU A 44 -3.32 12.05 -1.56
CA LEU A 44 -4.24 10.98 -1.20
C LEU A 44 -3.69 10.15 -0.02
N ILE A 45 -2.41 9.78 -0.06
CA ILE A 45 -1.72 9.09 1.04
C ILE A 45 -1.68 9.95 2.29
N ASN A 46 -1.36 11.24 2.16
CA ASN A 46 -1.29 12.14 3.30
C ASN A 46 -2.66 12.34 3.95
N ALA A 47 -3.74 12.41 3.16
CA ALA A 47 -5.11 12.43 3.67
C ALA A 47 -5.50 11.13 4.38
N LEU A 48 -5.13 9.97 3.82
CA LEU A 48 -5.36 8.67 4.47
C LEU A 48 -4.61 8.54 5.81
N LYS A 49 -3.38 9.05 5.90
CA LYS A 49 -2.60 9.05 7.14
C LYS A 49 -3.26 9.84 8.27
N GLN A 50 -4.22 10.72 7.98
CA GLN A 50 -5.00 11.41 9.02
C GLN A 50 -6.14 10.54 9.58
N GLN A 51 -6.40 9.36 8.99
CA GLN A 51 -7.48 8.46 9.39
C GLN A 51 -6.93 7.40 10.36
N THR A 52 -7.28 7.51 11.65
CA THR A 52 -6.72 6.68 12.73
C THR A 52 -7.06 5.20 12.59
N ASP A 53 -8.25 4.89 12.11
CA ASP A 53 -8.73 3.53 11.83
C ASP A 53 -7.92 2.85 10.72
N ILE A 54 -7.50 3.60 9.71
CA ILE A 54 -6.63 3.11 8.63
C ILE A 54 -5.21 2.87 9.15
N ASN A 55 -4.63 3.81 9.90
CA ASN A 55 -3.27 3.68 10.45
C ASN A 55 -3.09 2.46 11.36
N ALA A 56 -4.16 2.04 12.05
CA ALA A 56 -4.15 0.84 12.87
C ALA A 56 -3.96 -0.45 12.04
N ARG A 57 -4.45 -0.49 10.80
CA ARG A 57 -4.50 -1.69 9.94
C ARG A 57 -3.49 -1.67 8.80
N LEU A 58 -3.05 -0.48 8.39
CA LEU A 58 -2.20 -0.27 7.22
C LEU A 58 -0.95 0.51 7.60
N ALA A 59 0.21 0.02 7.16
CA ALA A 59 1.46 0.77 7.22
C ALA A 59 1.69 1.51 5.90
N PHE A 60 2.22 2.73 5.97
CA PHE A 60 2.60 3.51 4.80
C PHE A 60 4.11 3.44 4.61
N ALA A 61 4.55 2.81 3.52
CA ALA A 61 5.97 2.72 3.22
C ALA A 61 6.53 4.11 2.90
N ARG A 62 7.63 4.48 3.57
CA ARG A 62 8.36 5.71 3.27
C ARG A 62 9.24 5.46 2.04
N ARG A 63 9.25 6.42 1.12
CA ARG A 63 10.14 6.41 -0.04
C ARG A 63 11.46 7.08 0.31
N TYR A 64 12.56 6.51 -0.16
CA TYR A 64 13.87 7.13 -0.20
C TYR A 64 14.09 7.64 -1.62
N ILE A 65 14.37 8.93 -1.81
CA ILE A 65 14.40 9.52 -3.15
C ILE A 65 15.60 10.46 -3.27
N THR A 66 16.29 10.43 -4.41
CA THR A 66 17.40 11.36 -4.69
C THR A 66 16.99 12.74 -5.15
N ARG A 67 15.71 13.01 -5.11
CA ARG A 67 15.12 14.29 -5.45
C ARG A 67 15.09 15.13 -4.19
N GLU A 68 15.68 16.32 -4.27
CA GLU A 68 15.63 17.28 -3.18
C GLU A 68 14.18 17.52 -2.73
N GLN A 69 14.00 17.71 -1.42
CA GLN A 69 12.68 18.05 -0.89
C GLN A 69 12.31 19.45 -1.36
N GLY A 70 11.29 19.53 -2.23
CA GLY A 70 10.66 20.81 -2.55
C GLY A 70 9.73 21.27 -1.42
N VAL A 71 9.38 22.57 -1.42
CA VAL A 71 8.31 23.11 -0.58
C VAL A 71 7.01 22.35 -0.88
N GLY A 72 6.41 21.73 0.14
CA GLY A 72 5.18 20.92 0.03
C GLY A 72 5.38 19.44 -0.29
N GLU A 73 6.62 18.92 -0.30
CA GLU A 73 6.92 17.51 -0.55
C GLU A 73 7.11 16.70 0.73
N GLU A 74 6.10 16.76 1.58
CA GLU A 74 6.09 16.00 2.82
C GLU A 74 5.92 14.50 2.52
N GLY A 75 6.89 13.68 2.94
CA GLY A 75 6.67 12.24 3.08
C GLY A 75 7.76 11.32 2.54
N HIS A 76 8.80 11.82 1.85
CA HIS A 76 9.99 11.02 1.46
C HIS A 76 11.24 11.40 2.25
N ILE A 77 12.17 10.44 2.35
CA ILE A 77 13.51 10.65 2.90
C ILE A 77 14.41 11.01 1.72
N HIS A 78 14.96 12.22 1.74
CA HIS A 78 15.94 12.63 0.74
C HIS A 78 17.25 11.87 0.98
N LEU A 79 17.89 11.44 -0.11
CA LEU A 79 19.25 10.90 -0.12
C LEU A 79 20.04 11.55 -1.25
N THR A 80 21.33 11.76 -1.08
CA THR A 80 22.20 12.00 -2.23
C THR A 80 22.30 10.74 -3.10
N PRO A 81 22.68 10.85 -4.38
CA PRO A 81 22.96 9.69 -5.22
C PRO A 81 23.96 8.72 -4.60
N GLN A 82 25.00 9.23 -3.93
CA GLN A 82 26.01 8.41 -3.26
C GLN A 82 25.42 7.60 -2.10
N GLU A 83 24.64 8.24 -1.22
CA GLU A 83 23.96 7.55 -0.11
C GLU A 83 22.98 6.50 -0.60
N PHE A 84 22.27 6.77 -1.69
CA PHE A 84 21.36 5.81 -2.29
C PHE A 84 22.11 4.57 -2.77
N THR A 85 23.19 4.75 -3.54
CA THR A 85 24.02 3.64 -4.03
C THR A 85 24.61 2.82 -2.90
N GLN A 86 25.17 3.47 -1.87
CA GLN A 86 25.72 2.78 -0.70
C GLN A 86 24.67 1.91 -0.01
N ARG A 87 23.44 2.42 0.17
CA ARG A 87 22.35 1.65 0.78
C ARG A 87 21.88 0.51 -0.12
N LEU A 88 21.87 0.72 -1.43
CA LEU A 88 21.53 -0.32 -2.40
C LEU A 88 22.54 -1.48 -2.31
N GLU A 89 23.84 -1.19 -2.29
CA GLU A 89 24.92 -2.19 -2.14
C GLU A 89 24.84 -2.96 -0.83
N GLN A 90 24.34 -2.33 0.24
CA GLN A 90 24.10 -2.95 1.53
C GLN A 90 22.79 -3.76 1.62
N GLY A 91 22.03 -3.87 0.52
CA GLY A 91 20.77 -4.62 0.50
C GLY A 91 19.62 -3.95 1.27
N PHE A 92 19.69 -2.64 1.49
CA PHE A 92 18.71 -1.89 2.28
C PHE A 92 17.31 -1.86 1.65
N PHE A 93 17.24 -1.88 0.32
CA PHE A 93 15.99 -1.72 -0.43
C PHE A 93 15.36 -3.07 -0.82
N ALA A 94 14.06 -3.20 -0.58
CA ALA A 94 13.23 -4.27 -1.13
C ALA A 94 12.79 -3.97 -2.57
N MET A 95 12.60 -2.69 -2.87
CA MET A 95 12.22 -2.20 -4.19
C MET A 95 13.05 -0.98 -4.49
N TYR A 96 13.53 -0.87 -5.73
CA TYR A 96 14.19 0.33 -6.20
C TYR A 96 13.98 0.50 -7.71
N TRP A 97 13.86 1.75 -8.16
CA TRP A 97 13.70 2.08 -9.57
C TRP A 97 14.21 3.49 -9.84
N GLN A 98 14.38 3.81 -11.13
CA GLN A 98 14.71 5.16 -11.59
C GLN A 98 13.54 5.74 -12.40
N ALA A 99 13.26 7.04 -12.21
CA ALA A 99 12.26 7.76 -12.99
C ALA A 99 12.48 9.27 -12.90
N ASN A 100 12.30 10.00 -14.02
CA ASN A 100 12.48 11.46 -14.07
C ASN A 100 13.81 11.89 -13.43
N ASP A 101 14.91 11.25 -13.83
CA ASP A 101 16.27 11.54 -13.39
C ASP A 101 16.53 11.37 -11.89
N CYS A 102 15.63 10.68 -11.18
CA CYS A 102 15.73 10.41 -9.75
C CYS A 102 15.71 8.91 -9.48
N MET A 103 16.37 8.50 -8.40
CA MET A 103 16.31 7.13 -7.86
C MET A 103 15.30 7.09 -6.72
N TYR A 104 14.57 5.99 -6.64
CA TYR A 104 13.52 5.75 -5.65
C TYR A 104 13.76 4.39 -5.00
N GLY A 105 13.56 4.30 -3.70
CA GLY A 105 13.72 3.07 -2.93
C GLY A 105 12.65 2.90 -1.85
N ILE A 106 12.27 1.66 -1.60
CA ILE A 106 11.45 1.22 -0.45
C ILE A 106 12.29 0.28 0.39
N SER A 107 12.40 0.54 1.69
CA SER A 107 13.25 -0.27 2.58
C SER A 107 12.71 -1.69 2.78
N GLN A 108 13.61 -2.65 2.97
CA GLN A 108 13.29 -4.01 3.40
C GLN A 108 12.42 -4.00 4.66
N GLN A 109 12.77 -3.14 5.64
CA GLN A 109 12.01 -2.99 6.87
C GLN A 109 10.54 -2.65 6.63
N SER A 110 10.23 -1.80 5.65
CA SER A 110 8.84 -1.44 5.33
C SER A 110 8.05 -2.64 4.82
N ILE A 111 8.68 -3.49 4.00
CA ILE A 111 8.06 -4.68 3.42
C ILE A 111 7.95 -5.82 4.43
N ASN A 112 8.90 -5.96 5.36
CA ASN A 112 8.88 -6.98 6.40
C ASN A 112 7.65 -6.90 7.32
N LEU A 113 6.97 -5.74 7.37
CA LEU A 113 5.68 -5.61 8.07
C LEU A 113 4.60 -6.56 7.53
N LEU A 114 4.67 -6.93 6.23
CA LEU A 114 3.78 -7.94 5.65
C LEU A 114 3.94 -9.31 6.32
N GLN A 115 5.19 -9.68 6.65
CA GLN A 115 5.49 -10.93 7.36
C GLN A 115 5.01 -10.89 8.82
N GLN A 116 4.86 -9.68 9.37
CA GLN A 116 4.37 -9.45 10.73
C GLN A 116 2.84 -9.32 10.82
N GLY A 117 2.11 -9.64 9.75
CA GLY A 117 0.66 -9.56 9.76
C GLY A 117 0.08 -8.17 9.42
N LYS A 118 0.92 -7.18 9.07
CA LYS A 118 0.46 -5.82 8.76
C LYS A 118 0.52 -5.53 7.26
N SER A 119 -0.61 -5.11 6.68
CA SER A 119 -0.64 -4.70 5.28
C SER A 119 0.18 -3.42 5.06
N VAL A 120 0.74 -3.25 3.87
CA VAL A 120 1.62 -2.12 3.55
C VAL A 120 1.15 -1.43 2.28
N LEU A 121 1.04 -0.11 2.29
CA LEU A 121 0.80 0.71 1.12
C LEU A 121 2.09 1.35 0.62
N VAL A 122 2.41 1.13 -0.65
CA VAL A 122 3.55 1.71 -1.36
C VAL A 122 3.05 2.68 -2.42
N ASN A 123 3.59 3.91 -2.42
CA ASN A 123 3.47 4.82 -3.57
C ASN A 123 4.44 4.33 -4.66
N GLY A 124 3.89 3.60 -5.63
CA GLY A 124 4.63 2.83 -6.61
C GLY A 124 4.90 3.54 -7.93
N SER A 125 5.68 2.87 -8.77
CA SER A 125 5.95 3.25 -10.15
C SER A 125 5.33 2.25 -11.11
N ARG A 126 4.68 2.79 -12.13
CA ARG A 126 4.10 2.05 -13.24
C ARG A 126 5.12 1.22 -14.00
N ALA A 127 6.31 1.78 -14.21
CA ALA A 127 7.40 1.09 -14.91
C ALA A 127 7.99 -0.06 -14.09
N TYR A 128 7.85 -0.02 -12.76
CA TYR A 128 8.34 -1.06 -11.86
C TYR A 128 7.26 -2.08 -11.48
N LEU A 129 6.00 -1.83 -11.86
CA LEU A 129 4.87 -2.69 -11.54
C LEU A 129 5.08 -4.15 -11.99
N PRO A 130 5.58 -4.45 -13.21
CA PRO A 130 5.80 -5.84 -13.62
C PRO A 130 6.75 -6.60 -12.68
N THR A 131 7.80 -5.94 -12.19
CA THR A 131 8.75 -6.53 -11.22
C THR A 131 8.06 -6.83 -9.89
N VAL A 132 7.23 -5.90 -9.40
CA VAL A 132 6.48 -6.10 -8.15
C VAL A 132 5.45 -7.21 -8.31
N GLN A 133 4.77 -7.30 -9.45
CA GLN A 133 3.83 -8.38 -9.73
C GLN A 133 4.50 -9.75 -9.72
N ALA A 134 5.62 -9.89 -10.43
CA ALA A 134 6.36 -11.14 -10.47
C ALA A 134 6.86 -11.58 -9.08
N HIS A 135 7.24 -10.62 -8.23
CA HIS A 135 7.79 -10.93 -6.90
C HIS A 135 6.72 -11.21 -5.84
N TYR A 136 5.61 -10.47 -5.84
CA TYR A 136 4.62 -10.53 -4.75
C TYR A 136 3.36 -11.33 -5.08
N GLY A 137 3.09 -11.61 -6.37
CA GLY A 137 1.97 -12.45 -6.82
C GLY A 137 0.66 -12.10 -6.12
N ASP A 138 0.00 -13.10 -5.54
CA ASP A 138 -1.29 -12.96 -4.87
C ASP A 138 -1.27 -12.02 -3.66
N LYS A 139 -0.11 -11.69 -3.09
CA LYS A 139 0.00 -10.71 -1.99
C LYS A 139 -0.12 -9.27 -2.48
N LEU A 140 0.04 -9.02 -3.78
CA LEU A 140 -0.06 -7.70 -4.38
C LEU A 140 -1.52 -7.34 -4.66
N GLN A 141 -1.91 -6.14 -4.25
CA GLN A 141 -3.13 -5.49 -4.72
C GLN A 141 -2.74 -4.17 -5.38
N VAL A 142 -3.00 -4.05 -6.68
CA VAL A 142 -2.74 -2.81 -7.42
C VAL A 142 -3.90 -1.86 -7.23
N ILE A 143 -3.59 -0.61 -6.92
CA ILE A 143 -4.54 0.49 -6.90
C ILE A 143 -4.06 1.52 -7.92
N ALA A 144 -4.88 1.84 -8.91
CA ALA A 144 -4.56 2.78 -9.96
C ALA A 144 -5.37 4.07 -9.76
N LEU A 145 -4.67 5.20 -9.70
CA LEU A 145 -5.27 6.52 -9.69
C LEU A 145 -5.26 7.07 -11.13
N SER A 146 -6.43 7.34 -11.69
CA SER A 146 -6.61 8.03 -12.97
C SER A 146 -7.03 9.48 -12.76
N VAL A 147 -6.73 10.31 -13.76
CA VAL A 147 -7.18 11.71 -13.82
C VAL A 147 -7.39 12.04 -15.30
N GLN A 148 -8.51 12.69 -15.61
CA GLN A 148 -8.81 13.20 -16.95
C GLN A 148 -7.63 14.03 -17.49
N GLN A 149 -7.33 13.85 -18.78
CA GLN A 149 -6.09 14.33 -19.39
C GLN A 149 -5.94 15.85 -19.33
N ASP A 150 -7.03 16.58 -19.52
CA ASP A 150 -7.11 18.04 -19.42
C ASP A 150 -6.86 18.54 -17.99
N ILE A 151 -7.49 17.92 -16.99
CA ILE A 151 -7.26 18.24 -15.57
C ILE A 151 -5.81 17.93 -15.17
N LEU A 152 -5.27 16.81 -15.65
CA LEU A 152 -3.90 16.43 -15.39
C LEU A 152 -2.90 17.41 -16.02
N ALA A 153 -3.16 17.85 -17.25
CA ALA A 153 -2.37 18.87 -17.94
C ALA A 153 -2.38 20.21 -17.18
N GLN A 154 -3.56 20.64 -16.71
CA GLN A 154 -3.71 21.83 -15.88
C GLN A 154 -2.89 21.71 -14.58
N ARG A 155 -3.02 20.60 -13.85
CA ARG A 155 -2.27 20.35 -12.61
C ARG A 155 -0.75 20.34 -12.82
N LEU A 156 -0.27 19.76 -13.92
CA LEU A 156 1.16 19.74 -14.25
C LEU A 156 1.66 21.14 -14.61
N THR A 157 0.88 21.91 -15.37
CA THR A 157 1.21 23.28 -15.75
C THR A 157 1.27 24.21 -14.53
N GLN A 158 0.29 24.13 -13.63
CA GLN A 158 0.23 24.93 -12.40
C GLN A 158 1.42 24.73 -11.47
N ARG A 159 2.06 23.55 -11.49
CA ARG A 159 3.27 23.30 -10.69
C ARG A 159 4.49 24.08 -11.18
N ALA A 160 4.48 24.52 -12.44
CA ALA A 160 5.53 25.34 -13.05
C ALA A 160 6.95 24.75 -12.96
N ARG A 161 7.09 23.42 -12.98
CA ARG A 161 8.39 22.72 -12.86
C ARG A 161 8.94 22.19 -14.18
N GLU A 162 8.14 22.20 -15.24
CA GLU A 162 8.43 21.49 -16.49
C GLU A 162 7.91 22.29 -17.70
N CYS A 163 8.62 22.18 -18.84
CA CYS A 163 8.18 22.79 -20.09
C CYS A 163 7.03 21.99 -20.73
N GLN A 164 6.30 22.63 -21.66
CA GLN A 164 5.15 22.04 -22.34
C GLN A 164 5.48 20.70 -23.02
N ALA A 165 6.65 20.56 -23.63
CA ALA A 165 7.09 19.31 -24.25
C ALA A 165 7.20 18.15 -23.24
N LYS A 166 7.72 18.41 -22.02
CA LYS A 166 7.80 17.42 -20.95
C LYS A 166 6.41 17.05 -20.42
N ILE A 167 5.49 18.01 -20.36
CA ILE A 167 4.09 17.77 -19.96
C ILE A 167 3.40 16.86 -20.99
N ALA A 168 3.49 17.18 -22.29
CA ALA A 168 2.91 16.34 -23.35
C ALA A 168 3.44 14.90 -23.31
N ALA A 169 4.76 14.72 -23.17
CA ALA A 169 5.38 13.40 -23.03
C ALA A 169 4.95 12.65 -21.75
N ARG A 170 4.49 13.34 -20.70
CA ARG A 170 3.87 12.70 -19.55
C ARG A 170 2.46 12.24 -19.84
N LEU A 171 1.65 13.06 -20.51
CA LEU A 171 0.26 12.74 -20.85
C LEU A 171 0.18 11.51 -21.75
N GLU A 172 1.02 11.45 -22.80
CA GLU A 172 1.10 10.30 -23.71
C GLU A 172 1.38 8.98 -22.97
N ARG A 173 2.45 8.98 -22.13
CA ARG A 173 2.80 7.83 -21.29
C ARG A 173 1.71 7.43 -20.29
N ASN A 174 0.77 8.33 -19.98
CA ASN A 174 -0.33 8.00 -19.09
C ASN A 174 -1.42 7.23 -19.81
N HIS A 175 -1.80 7.71 -20.99
CA HIS A 175 -2.78 7.06 -21.83
C HIS A 175 -2.37 5.63 -22.16
N GLU A 176 -1.10 5.41 -22.55
CA GLU A 176 -0.58 4.07 -22.80
C GLU A 176 -0.66 3.14 -21.59
N PHE A 177 -0.41 3.66 -20.38
CA PHE A 177 -0.40 2.83 -19.19
C PHE A 177 -1.80 2.42 -18.71
N GLU A 178 -2.78 3.31 -18.78
CA GLU A 178 -4.14 2.99 -18.36
C GLU A 178 -4.71 1.80 -19.14
N SER A 179 -4.31 1.65 -20.42
CA SER A 179 -4.65 0.49 -21.25
C SER A 179 -3.94 -0.82 -20.86
N ARG A 180 -2.93 -0.79 -19.99
CA ARG A 180 -2.08 -1.93 -19.61
C ARG A 180 -2.15 -2.25 -18.12
N LEU A 181 -3.16 -1.73 -17.43
CA LEU A 181 -3.36 -2.06 -16.02
C LEU A 181 -3.61 -3.56 -15.85
N PRO A 182 -3.00 -4.21 -14.86
CA PRO A 182 -3.26 -5.61 -14.57
C PRO A 182 -4.73 -5.88 -14.24
N ASP A 183 -5.23 -7.05 -14.61
CA ASP A 183 -6.54 -7.51 -14.19
C ASP A 183 -6.66 -7.50 -12.66
N GLY A 184 -7.84 -7.11 -12.16
CA GLY A 184 -8.08 -6.96 -10.72
C GLY A 184 -7.46 -5.70 -10.08
N SER A 185 -6.85 -4.81 -10.88
CA SER A 185 -6.47 -3.47 -10.40
C SER A 185 -7.71 -2.69 -9.97
N TRP A 186 -7.64 -2.05 -8.80
CA TRP A 186 -8.72 -1.18 -8.34
C TRP A 186 -8.49 0.25 -8.84
N LEU A 187 -9.41 0.78 -9.64
CA LEU A 187 -9.30 2.09 -10.26
C LEU A 187 -10.02 3.16 -9.43
N ILE A 188 -9.36 4.31 -9.25
CA ILE A 188 -9.90 5.49 -8.60
C ILE A 188 -9.77 6.66 -9.56
N ASP A 189 -10.87 7.33 -9.85
CA ASP A 189 -10.84 8.59 -10.57
C ASP A 189 -10.63 9.76 -9.58
N ASN A 190 -9.55 10.51 -9.77
CA ASN A 190 -9.26 11.74 -9.01
C ASN A 190 -9.33 13.00 -9.89
N SER A 191 -10.26 13.00 -10.84
CA SER A 191 -10.63 14.15 -11.68
C SER A 191 -11.55 15.13 -10.94
N GLY A 192 -12.49 14.60 -10.16
CA GLY A 192 -13.49 15.39 -9.43
C GLY A 192 -13.05 15.85 -8.05
N ASP A 193 -13.98 15.80 -7.09
CA ASP A 193 -13.71 16.19 -5.71
C ASP A 193 -12.70 15.25 -5.04
N PHE A 194 -11.59 15.81 -4.57
CA PHE A 194 -10.54 15.09 -3.88
C PHE A 194 -11.05 14.34 -2.64
N ALA A 195 -12.02 14.91 -1.90
CA ALA A 195 -12.59 14.25 -0.73
C ALA A 195 -13.32 12.95 -1.10
N GLN A 196 -13.95 12.89 -2.27
CA GLN A 196 -14.58 11.68 -2.79
C GLN A 196 -13.55 10.60 -3.11
N ALA A 197 -12.43 10.95 -3.75
CA ALA A 197 -11.35 10.01 -4.03
C ALA A 197 -10.74 9.43 -2.73
N VAL A 198 -10.54 10.26 -1.71
CA VAL A 198 -10.10 9.80 -0.37
C VAL A 198 -11.13 8.86 0.25
N HIS A 199 -12.42 9.21 0.19
CA HIS A 199 -13.48 8.38 0.74
C HIS A 199 -13.54 7.00 0.07
N GLN A 200 -13.52 6.96 -1.27
CA GLN A 200 -13.53 5.72 -2.04
C GLN A 200 -12.34 4.82 -1.64
N LEU A 201 -11.13 5.39 -1.58
CA LEU A 201 -9.95 4.62 -1.21
C LEU A 201 -10.03 4.10 0.22
N ARG A 202 -10.50 4.94 1.15
CA ARG A 202 -10.68 4.54 2.54
C ARG A 202 -11.68 3.38 2.64
N GLN A 203 -12.83 3.46 1.97
CA GLN A 203 -13.83 2.39 1.98
C GLN A 203 -13.25 1.08 1.46
N TYR A 204 -12.60 1.12 0.31
CA TYR A 204 -11.96 -0.05 -0.29
C TYR A 204 -10.92 -0.68 0.63
N LEU A 205 -10.03 0.13 1.21
CA LEU A 205 -9.02 -0.36 2.15
C LEU A 205 -9.68 -0.93 3.40
N PHE A 206 -10.69 -0.27 3.96
CA PHE A 206 -11.35 -0.73 5.19
C PHE A 206 -12.03 -2.09 5.01
N THR A 207 -12.65 -2.34 3.86
CA THR A 207 -13.30 -3.62 3.54
C THR A 207 -12.30 -4.73 3.19
N SER A 208 -11.15 -4.36 2.64
CA SER A 208 -10.16 -5.32 2.13
C SER A 208 -9.06 -5.66 3.15
N LEU A 209 -8.85 -4.79 4.15
CA LEU A 209 -7.85 -5.00 5.19
C LEU A 209 -8.33 -6.00 6.25
N PRO A 210 -7.43 -6.83 6.80
CA PRO A 210 -7.76 -7.66 7.95
C PRO A 210 -8.22 -6.83 9.14
N SER A 211 -9.15 -7.41 9.91
CA SER A 211 -9.54 -6.86 11.21
C SER A 211 -8.31 -6.79 12.11
N SER A 212 -8.10 -5.67 12.80
CA SER A 212 -6.90 -5.47 13.61
C SER A 212 -6.92 -6.36 14.85
N ALA A 213 -6.23 -7.50 14.80
CA ALA A 213 -5.82 -8.27 15.98
C ALA A 213 -4.40 -7.89 16.42
N TYR A 214 -3.96 -6.63 16.18
CA TYR A 214 -2.61 -6.19 16.49
C TYR A 214 -2.44 -6.07 18.01
N LYS A 215 -2.01 -7.14 18.67
CA LYS A 215 -1.54 -7.10 20.06
C LYS A 215 -0.27 -6.26 20.09
N SER A 216 -0.33 -5.10 20.72
CA SER A 216 0.83 -4.25 21.00
C SER A 216 1.82 -5.02 21.85
N ARG A 217 2.88 -5.56 21.25
CA ARG A 217 4.02 -6.11 21.98
C ARG A 217 5.03 -5.00 22.26
N ALA A 218 4.58 -3.97 23.00
CA ALA A 218 5.37 -2.80 23.37
C ALA A 218 5.42 -2.57 24.90
N GLU A 219 5.08 -3.57 25.71
CA GLU A 219 5.28 -3.55 27.17
C GLU A 219 5.93 -4.85 27.61
N GLU A 220 7.21 -5.06 27.26
CA GLU A 220 8.03 -6.10 27.91
C GLU A 220 9.52 -5.86 27.65
N ILE A 221 10.03 -4.70 28.08
CA ILE A 221 11.41 -4.58 28.54
C ILE A 221 11.34 -3.79 29.85
N LYS A 222 11.40 -4.53 30.95
CA LYS A 222 11.79 -4.02 32.27
C LYS A 222 13.30 -3.80 32.29
#